data_AF-A0A7C4L1T4-F1
#
_entry.id   AF-A0A7C4L1T4-F1
#
_cell.length_a   1.000
_cell.length_b   1.000
_cell.length_c   1.000
_cell.angle_alpha   90.00
_cell.angle_beta   90.00
_cell.angle_gamma   90.00
#
_symmetry.space_group_name_H-M   'P 1'
#
loop_
_entity.id
_entity.type
_entity.pdbx_description
1 polymer ?
#
loop_
_entity_poly.entity_id
_entity_poly.type
_entity_poly.pdbx_seq_one_letter_code
_entity_poly.pdbx_strand_id
1 'polypeptide(L)'
;MKITIYTISDCQFSKTEKEYLAAKSVLFEKLSADSTAVLNKESPQSEIIADKTKASKLWYAIDQSADLTAHIESMDISGTSFTLEYAGEKEKVKTPLLGRYNVSNHLAAAG
;
A
#
# COMPACT_ATOMS: atom_id res chain seq x y z
N MET A 1 -2.48 13.05 15.41
CA MET A 1 -2.89 12.01 14.46
C MET A 1 -1.91 10.86 14.58
N LYS A 2 -2.34 9.67 15.01
CA LYS A 2 -1.43 8.52 15.23
C LYS A 2 -1.52 7.64 13.98
N ILE A 3 -0.64 7.87 13.03
CA ILE A 3 -0.59 7.13 11.77
C ILE A 3 0.13 5.81 12.07
N THR A 4 -0.58 4.70 11.96
CA THR A 4 0.01 3.36 12.10
C THR A 4 0.02 2.70 10.73
N ILE A 5 1.15 2.81 10.03
CA ILE A 5 1.31 2.30 8.67
C ILE A 5 1.60 0.80 8.74
N TYR A 6 0.74 -0.02 8.14
CA TYR A 6 1.01 -1.45 7.96
C TYR A 6 0.79 -1.79 6.50
N THR A 7 1.86 -2.19 5.82
CA THR A 7 1.85 -2.45 4.38
C THR A 7 1.70 -3.95 4.11
N ILE A 8 0.89 -4.31 3.12
CA ILE A 8 0.82 -5.66 2.56
C ILE A 8 1.45 -5.55 1.18
N SER A 9 2.76 -5.69 1.17
CA SER A 9 3.53 -5.72 -0.07
C SER A 9 3.77 -7.18 -0.45
N ASP A 10 3.53 -7.50 -1.73
CA ASP A 10 3.47 -8.85 -2.31
C ASP A 10 4.84 -9.52 -2.47
N CYS A 11 5.73 -9.41 -1.48
CA CYS A 11 7.08 -9.97 -1.56
C CYS A 11 7.35 -11.00 -0.45
N GLN A 12 7.12 -12.25 -0.86
CA GLN A 12 7.80 -13.48 -0.44
C GLN A 12 7.69 -13.97 1.01
N PHE A 13 7.12 -15.18 1.18
CA PHE A 13 7.84 -16.43 1.54
C PHE A 13 6.99 -17.42 2.37
N SER A 14 7.41 -18.68 2.26
CA SER A 14 6.84 -19.92 2.75
C SER A 14 6.54 -19.99 4.25
N LYS A 15 5.25 -19.94 4.59
CA LYS A 15 4.52 -20.83 5.51
C LYS A 15 3.06 -20.39 5.43
N THR A 16 2.16 -21.37 5.30
CA THR A 16 0.73 -21.28 4.99
C THR A 16 0.17 -19.85 4.94
N GLU A 17 -0.09 -19.34 3.73
CA GLU A 17 -0.60 -17.98 3.46
C GLU A 17 -1.72 -17.54 4.42
N LYS A 18 -2.55 -18.50 4.84
CA LYS A 18 -3.62 -18.37 5.84
C LYS A 18 -3.14 -17.94 7.24
N GLU A 19 -2.03 -18.48 7.74
CA GLU A 19 -1.49 -18.17 9.07
C GLU A 19 -0.88 -16.77 9.10
N TYR A 20 -0.21 -16.37 8.02
CA TYR A 20 0.33 -15.02 7.87
C TYR A 20 -0.78 -13.98 7.76
N LEU A 21 -1.80 -14.25 6.93
CA LEU A 21 -2.98 -13.40 6.82
C LEU A 21 -3.71 -13.28 8.16
N ALA A 22 -3.82 -14.37 8.92
CA ALA A 22 -4.41 -14.35 10.25
C ALA A 22 -3.61 -13.48 11.22
N ALA A 23 -2.28 -13.65 11.27
CA ALA A 23 -1.41 -12.83 12.13
C ALA A 23 -1.48 -11.34 11.78
N LYS A 24 -1.49 -10.99 10.49
CA LYS A 24 -1.70 -9.60 10.05
C LYS A 24 -3.11 -9.10 10.37
N SER A 25 -4.14 -9.89 10.13
CA SER A 25 -5.54 -9.50 10.45
C SER A 25 -5.67 -9.06 11.91
N VAL A 26 -5.07 -9.80 12.84
CA VAL A 26 -5.07 -9.48 14.28
C VAL A 26 -4.47 -8.09 14.57
N LEU A 27 -3.47 -7.66 13.79
CA LEU A 27 -2.84 -6.35 13.93
C LEU A 27 -3.80 -5.22 13.52
N PHE A 28 -4.50 -5.40 12.40
CA PHE A 28 -5.46 -4.42 11.88
C PHE A 28 -6.76 -4.39 12.68
N GLU A 29 -7.19 -5.51 13.26
CA GLU A 29 -8.33 -5.59 14.20
C GLU A 29 -8.07 -4.77 15.47
N LYS A 30 -6.81 -4.68 15.90
CA LYS A 30 -6.40 -3.92 17.08
C LYS A 30 -6.28 -2.41 16.84
N LEU A 31 -6.34 -1.95 15.60
CA LEU A 31 -6.30 -0.52 15.29
C LEU A 31 -7.51 0.19 15.92
N SER A 32 -7.28 1.37 16.48
CA SER A 32 -8.36 2.24 16.96
C SER A 32 -9.15 2.83 15.79
N ALA A 33 -10.38 3.28 16.05
CA ALA A 33 -11.19 3.98 15.04
C ALA A 33 -10.51 5.28 14.54
N ASP A 34 -9.68 5.90 15.38
CA ASP A 34 -8.91 7.11 15.03
C ASP A 34 -7.62 6.83 14.23
N SER A 35 -7.40 5.57 13.84
CA SER A 35 -6.26 5.16 13.00
C SER A 35 -6.66 5.06 11.53
N THR A 36 -5.66 5.14 10.66
CA THR A 36 -5.80 4.87 9.22
C THR A 36 -5.07 3.58 8.87
N ALA A 37 -5.77 2.65 8.21
CA ALA A 37 -5.20 1.48 7.58
C ALA A 37 -4.90 1.79 6.11
N VAL A 38 -3.62 1.72 5.73
CA VAL A 38 -3.15 1.93 4.36
C VAL A 38 -3.10 0.58 3.65
N LEU A 39 -3.95 0.39 2.64
CA LEU A 39 -4.25 -0.92 2.06
C LEU A 39 -3.95 -0.96 0.56
N ASN A 40 -3.32 -2.04 0.11
CA ASN A 40 -3.00 -2.25 -1.30
C ASN A 40 -4.23 -2.79 -2.04
N LYS A 41 -4.78 -2.03 -2.97
CA LYS A 41 -5.99 -2.42 -3.72
C LYS A 41 -5.74 -3.56 -4.72
N GLU A 42 -4.49 -3.86 -5.04
CA GLU A 42 -4.13 -4.95 -5.95
C GLU A 42 -4.03 -6.32 -5.25
N SER A 43 -4.06 -6.33 -3.91
CA SER A 43 -3.95 -7.54 -3.10
C SER A 43 -5.34 -7.98 -2.60
N PRO A 44 -5.83 -9.18 -2.99
CA PRO A 44 -7.09 -9.72 -2.47
C PRO A 44 -7.11 -9.85 -0.95
N GLN A 45 -5.94 -10.08 -0.34
CA GLN A 45 -5.80 -10.16 1.12
C GLN A 45 -6.13 -8.83 1.82
N SER A 46 -5.93 -7.69 1.15
CA SER A 46 -6.27 -6.37 1.70
C SER A 46 -7.77 -6.19 1.91
N GLU A 47 -8.62 -6.78 1.05
CA GLU A 47 -10.08 -6.72 1.23
C GLU A 47 -10.53 -7.46 2.49
N ILE A 48 -9.95 -8.65 2.73
CA ILE A 48 -10.22 -9.44 3.94
C ILE A 48 -9.83 -8.65 5.21
N ILE A 49 -8.76 -7.87 5.15
CA ILE A 49 -8.30 -7.02 6.25
C ILE A 49 -9.17 -5.77 6.40
N ALA A 50 -9.63 -5.19 5.29
CA ALA A 50 -10.51 -4.03 5.26
C ALA A 50 -11.85 -4.27 5.98
N ASP A 51 -12.35 -5.51 5.90
CA ASP A 51 -13.59 -5.94 6.56
C ASP A 51 -13.42 -6.16 8.07
N LYS A 52 -12.20 -6.46 8.52
CA LYS A 52 -11.90 -6.78 9.92
C LYS A 52 -11.45 -5.57 10.74
N THR A 53 -11.07 -4.48 10.09
CA THR A 53 -10.61 -3.27 10.77
C THR A 53 -11.72 -2.25 10.95
N LYS A 54 -11.74 -1.63 12.13
CA LYS A 54 -12.59 -0.46 12.46
C LYS A 54 -11.92 0.88 12.16
N ALA A 55 -10.67 0.86 11.71
CA ALA A 55 -9.92 2.04 11.29
C ALA A 55 -10.48 2.64 9.99
N SER A 56 -10.20 3.92 9.74
CA SER A 56 -10.37 4.52 8.42
C SER A 56 -9.48 3.80 7.41
N LYS A 57 -9.93 3.71 6.16
CA LYS A 57 -9.23 2.98 5.10
C LYS A 57 -8.69 3.98 4.09
N LEU A 58 -7.41 3.85 3.75
CA LEU A 58 -6.77 4.58 2.66
C LEU A 58 -6.27 3.54 1.67
N TRP A 59 -6.89 3.49 0.50
CA TRP A 59 -6.51 2.56 -0.56
C TRP A 59 -5.44 3.17 -1.43
N TYR A 60 -4.38 2.40 -1.68
CA TYR A 60 -3.40 2.76 -2.67
C TYR A 60 -3.32 1.75 -3.81
N ALA A 61 -2.88 2.23 -4.98
CA ALA A 61 -2.65 1.36 -6.12
C ALA A 61 -1.74 2.00 -7.19
N ILE A 62 -1.23 1.18 -8.10
CA ILE A 62 -0.42 1.65 -9.25
C ILE A 62 -1.24 1.50 -10.53
N ASP A 63 -1.33 2.56 -11.32
CA ASP A 63 -2.02 2.63 -12.63
C ASP A 63 -3.51 2.20 -12.59
N GLN A 64 -4.16 2.33 -11.43
CA GLN A 64 -5.59 2.08 -11.25
C GLN A 64 -6.20 3.04 -10.22
N SER A 65 -7.53 3.18 -10.21
CA SER A 65 -8.22 4.10 -9.30
C SER A 65 -8.20 3.66 -7.83
N ALA A 66 -7.66 4.52 -6.97
CA ALA A 66 -7.62 4.40 -5.51
C ALA A 66 -7.54 5.80 -4.87
N ASP A 67 -7.53 5.89 -3.54
CA ASP A 67 -7.41 7.19 -2.83
C ASP A 67 -6.03 7.82 -3.06
N LEU A 68 -4.99 6.97 -3.05
CA LEU A 68 -3.60 7.30 -3.33
C LEU A 68 -3.12 6.48 -4.53
N THR A 69 -2.69 7.11 -5.61
CA THR A 69 -2.28 6.39 -6.83
C THR A 69 -0.87 6.74 -7.27
N ALA A 70 -0.20 5.81 -7.95
CA ALA A 70 1.00 6.12 -8.70
C ALA A 70 0.76 5.86 -10.18
N HIS A 71 1.25 6.76 -11.03
CA HIS A 71 1.36 6.55 -12.47
C HIS A 71 2.83 6.44 -12.86
N ILE A 72 3.23 5.29 -13.41
CA ILE A 72 4.62 5.06 -13.81
C ILE A 72 4.87 5.72 -15.17
N GLU A 73 5.78 6.69 -15.20
CA GLU A 73 6.17 7.37 -16.43
C GLU A 73 7.29 6.63 -17.17
N SER A 74 8.25 6.09 -16.41
CA SER A 74 9.38 5.33 -16.95
C SER A 74 9.96 4.40 -15.89
N MET A 75 10.47 3.26 -16.36
CA MET A 75 11.18 2.29 -15.56
C MET A 75 12.26 1.65 -16.43
N ASP A 76 13.52 1.95 -16.13
CA ASP A 76 14.67 1.44 -16.86
C ASP A 76 15.84 1.23 -15.91
N ILE A 77 17.01 0.85 -16.43
CA ILE A 77 18.20 0.56 -15.62
C ILE A 77 18.70 1.75 -14.78
N SER A 78 18.31 2.98 -15.11
CA SER A 78 18.66 4.19 -14.37
C SER A 78 17.76 4.45 -13.17
N GLY A 79 16.60 3.78 -13.10
CA GLY A 79 15.65 3.94 -12.02
C GLY A 79 14.19 3.91 -12.48
N THR A 80 13.33 4.37 -11.59
CA THR A 80 11.89 4.52 -11.83
C THR A 80 11.47 5.98 -11.63
N SER A 81 10.70 6.53 -12.57
CA SER A 81 10.02 7.82 -12.45
C SER A 81 8.52 7.58 -12.45
N PHE A 82 7.83 8.12 -11.46
CA PHE A 82 6.38 8.00 -11.34
C PHE A 82 5.79 9.25 -10.70
N THR A 83 4.51 9.50 -10.96
CA THR A 83 3.75 10.58 -10.31
C THR A 83 2.82 9.97 -9.28
N LEU A 84 2.94 10.42 -8.03
CA LEU A 84 1.99 10.16 -6.96
C LEU A 84 0.83 11.13 -7.07
N GLU A 85 -0.39 10.65 -6.83
CA GLU A 85 -1.59 11.47 -6.81
C GLU A 85 -2.46 11.13 -5.60
N TYR A 86 -2.81 12.15 -4.81
CA TYR A 86 -3.68 12.04 -3.63
C TYR A 86 -4.53 13.30 -3.50
N ALA A 87 -5.85 13.14 -3.34
CA ALA A 87 -6.79 14.26 -3.18
C ALA A 87 -6.67 15.38 -4.25
N GLY A 88 -6.24 15.02 -5.47
CA GLY A 88 -6.04 15.95 -6.59
C GLY A 88 -4.67 16.65 -6.60
N GLU A 89 -3.86 16.48 -5.55
CA GLU A 89 -2.46 16.90 -5.54
C GLU A 89 -1.59 15.84 -6.22
N LYS A 90 -0.58 16.29 -6.98
CA LYS A 90 0.32 15.42 -7.73
C LYS A 90 1.76 15.74 -7.42
N GLU A 91 2.55 14.71 -7.12
CA GLU A 91 3.98 14.84 -6.80
C GLU A 91 4.81 13.88 -7.62
N LYS A 92 5.87 14.38 -8.26
CA LYS A 92 6.74 13.58 -9.11
C LYS A 92 7.86 12.97 -8.28
N VAL A 93 8.00 11.65 -8.33
CA VAL A 93 9.03 10.90 -7.62
C VAL A 93 9.98 10.25 -8.62
N LYS A 94 11.28 10.42 -8.40
CA LYS A 94 12.34 9.71 -9.10
C LYS A 94 13.19 8.95 -8.09
N THR A 95 13.38 7.67 -8.34
CA THR A 95 14.15 6.79 -7.46
C THR A 95 15.08 5.91 -8.29
N PRO A 96 16.31 5.61 -7.82
CA PRO A 96 17.18 4.64 -8.47
C PRO A 96 16.66 3.20 -8.29
N LEU A 97 15.65 2.99 -7.45
CA LEU A 97 15.07 1.68 -7.19
C LEU A 97 14.25 1.21 -8.40
N LEU A 98 14.48 -0.04 -8.79
CA LEU A 98 13.86 -0.67 -9.93
C LEU A 98 12.61 -1.44 -9.54
N GLY A 99 11.66 -1.53 -10.46
CA GLY A 99 10.53 -2.45 -10.35
C GLY A 99 9.30 -1.85 -9.69
N ARG A 100 8.14 -2.32 -10.15
CA ARG A 100 6.80 -1.87 -9.72
C ARG A 100 6.55 -2.09 -8.22
N TYR A 101 7.14 -3.13 -7.63
CA TYR A 101 7.08 -3.39 -6.20
C TYR A 101 7.65 -2.23 -5.37
N ASN A 102 8.74 -1.61 -5.81
CA ASN A 102 9.30 -0.46 -5.11
C ASN A 102 8.37 0.75 -5.20
N VAL A 103 7.70 0.98 -6.33
CA VAL A 103 6.65 2.02 -6.44
C VAL A 103 5.51 1.75 -5.45
N SER A 104 5.10 0.48 -5.30
CA SER A 104 4.07 0.05 -4.34
C SER A 104 4.49 0.37 -2.90
N ASN A 105 5.75 0.13 -2.55
CA ASN A 105 6.28 0.47 -1.23
C ASN A 105 6.31 1.99 -0.98
N HIS A 106 6.61 2.81 -2.00
CA HIS A 106 6.56 4.27 -1.85
C HIS A 106 5.13 4.76 -1.60
N LEU A 107 4.14 4.25 -2.33
CA LEU A 107 2.73 4.53 -2.08
C LEU A 107 2.34 4.14 -0.64
N ALA A 108 2.72 2.95 -0.22
CA ALA A 108 2.38 2.44 1.09
C ALA A 108 3.03 3.25 2.24
N ALA A 109 4.16 3.91 2.00
CA ALA A 109 4.83 4.80 2.95
C ALA A 109 4.32 6.24 2.91
N ALA A 110 3.68 6.65 1.82
CA ALA A 110 3.14 8.01 1.65
C ALA A 110 1.74 8.17 2.28
N GLY A 111 0.99 7.07 2.45
CA GLY A 111 -0.27 7.04 3.21
C GLY A 111 -0.05 6.96 4.72
#